data_AF-T0Z9I6-F1
#
_entry.id   AF-T0Z9I6-F1
#
_cell.length_a   1.000
_cell.length_b   1.000
_cell.length_c   1.000
_cell.angle_alpha   90.00
_cell.angle_beta   90.00
_cell.angle_gamma   90.00
#
_symmetry.space_group_name_H-M   'P 1'
#
loop_
_entity.id
_entity.type
_entity.pdbx_description
1 polymer ?
#
loop_
_entity_poly.entity_id
_entity_poly.type
_entity_poly.pdbx_seq_one_letter_code
_entity_poly.pdbx_strand_id
1 'polypeptide(L)'
;TAQAALLCWLLGGLVALCGALSVAELAAALPRSGGIFAYLLESYGPLPAFLFGWTELAVVRAAALGATATIFAEYLGYFIPLTVHQVRYVAALAIVLIGTINYIGVRRAASLMSVATLAKYIALLGLGLLAFTVSGGPLRLRRLRSPRQAASRCRCSRRR
;
A
#
# COMPACT_ATOMS: atom_id res chain seq x y z
N THR A 1 14.46 14.20 -4.35
CA THR A 1 14.85 14.12 -5.78
C THR A 1 14.54 12.72 -6.28
N ALA A 2 14.28 12.51 -7.58
CA ALA A 2 13.93 11.19 -8.13
C ALA A 2 14.97 10.10 -7.80
N GLN A 3 16.25 10.47 -7.76
CA GLN A 3 17.35 9.58 -7.36
C GLN A 3 17.20 9.06 -5.93
N ALA A 4 16.85 9.94 -4.97
CA ALA A 4 16.62 9.52 -3.59
C ALA A 4 15.44 8.54 -3.50
N ALA A 5 14.37 8.76 -4.26
CA ALA A 5 13.23 7.84 -4.31
C ALA A 5 13.61 6.46 -4.86
N LEU A 6 14.40 6.40 -5.95
CA LEU A 6 14.88 5.14 -6.52
C LEU A 6 15.82 4.39 -5.56
N LEU A 7 16.70 5.10 -4.85
CA LEU A 7 17.55 4.50 -3.82
C LEU A 7 16.73 3.92 -2.67
N CYS A 8 15.70 4.62 -2.19
CA CYS A 8 14.78 4.10 -1.18
C CYS A 8 14.06 2.83 -1.66
N TRP A 9 13.62 2.78 -2.91
CA TRP A 9 13.00 1.60 -3.50
C TRP A 9 13.97 0.41 -3.58
N LEU A 10 15.21 0.65 -3.99
CA LEU A 10 16.22 -0.40 -4.12
C LEU A 10 16.60 -0.97 -2.74
N LEU A 11 16.84 -0.10 -1.76
CA LEU A 11 17.15 -0.51 -0.39
C LEU A 11 15.96 -1.23 0.26
N GLY A 12 14.74 -0.70 0.09
CA GLY A 12 13.52 -1.35 0.58
C GLY A 12 13.30 -2.72 -0.04
N GLY A 13 13.55 -2.86 -1.35
CA GLY A 13 13.49 -4.13 -2.06
C GLY A 13 14.49 -5.15 -1.56
N LEU A 14 15.73 -4.73 -1.28
CA LEU A 14 16.75 -5.62 -0.72
C LEU A 14 16.37 -6.11 0.68
N VAL A 15 15.92 -5.21 1.56
CA VAL A 15 15.45 -5.57 2.90
C VAL A 15 14.27 -6.53 2.83
N ALA A 16 13.30 -6.29 1.93
CA ALA A 16 12.16 -7.17 1.73
C ALA A 16 12.56 -8.56 1.22
N LEU A 17 13.53 -8.63 0.30
CA LEU A 17 14.05 -9.90 -0.22
C LEU A 17 14.73 -10.72 0.87
N CYS A 18 15.61 -10.09 1.66
CA CYS A 18 16.25 -10.76 2.80
C CYS A 18 15.21 -11.29 3.79
N GLY A 19 14.21 -10.48 4.14
CA GLY A 19 13.11 -10.92 5.02
C GLY A 19 12.30 -12.08 4.45
N ALA A 20 11.99 -12.05 3.15
CA ALA A 20 11.26 -13.14 2.48
C ALA A 20 12.04 -14.46 2.51
N LEU A 21 13.35 -14.42 2.25
CA LEU A 21 14.21 -15.61 2.31
C LEU A 21 14.31 -16.16 3.74
N SER A 22 14.47 -15.30 4.76
CA SER A 22 14.49 -15.74 6.16
C SER A 22 13.17 -16.40 6.59
N VAL A 23 12.03 -15.84 6.18
CA VAL A 23 10.71 -16.44 6.46
C VAL A 23 10.51 -17.74 5.69
N ALA A 24 11.04 -17.86 4.48
CA ALA A 24 10.97 -19.09 3.68
C ALA A 24 11.77 -20.25 4.31
N GLU A 25 13.00 -19.99 4.75
CA GLU A 25 13.81 -20.97 5.50
C GLU A 25 13.09 -21.44 6.77
N LEU A 26 12.49 -20.50 7.50
CA LEU A 26 11.76 -20.81 8.73
C LEU A 26 10.47 -21.59 8.46
N ALA A 27 9.76 -21.28 7.38
CA ALA A 27 8.58 -22.02 6.94
C ALA A 27 8.92 -23.46 6.49
N ALA A 28 10.10 -23.67 5.90
CA ALA A 28 10.60 -24.99 5.56
C ALA A 28 11.04 -25.77 6.82
N ALA A 29 11.69 -25.10 7.78
CA ALA A 29 12.18 -25.71 9.01
C ALA A 29 11.07 -26.08 10.00
N LEU A 30 10.02 -25.26 10.12
CA LEU A 30 8.90 -25.49 11.04
C LEU A 30 7.55 -25.47 10.29
N PRO A 31 7.18 -26.56 9.58
CA PRO A 31 5.95 -26.65 8.79
C PRO A 31 4.71 -26.89 9.66
N ARG A 32 4.52 -26.07 10.70
CA ARG A 32 3.36 -26.10 11.60
C ARG A 32 2.34 -25.04 11.18
N SER A 33 1.07 -25.34 11.42
CA SER A 33 0.00 -24.34 11.26
C SER A 33 0.13 -23.27 12.35
N GLY A 34 0.15 -22.00 11.97
CA GLY A 34 0.25 -20.86 12.90
C GLY A 34 1.11 -19.69 12.44
N GLY A 35 1.89 -19.88 11.37
CA GLY A 35 2.71 -18.82 10.77
C GLY A 35 3.73 -18.23 11.76
N ILE A 36 3.95 -16.92 11.70
CA ILE A 36 4.96 -16.21 12.52
C ILE A 36 4.75 -16.43 14.02
N PHE A 37 3.50 -16.54 14.48
CA PHE A 37 3.20 -16.84 15.87
C PHE A 37 3.80 -18.17 16.33
N ALA A 38 3.69 -19.22 15.50
CA ALA A 38 4.26 -20.53 15.82
C ALA A 38 5.78 -20.49 15.92
N TYR A 39 6.43 -19.68 15.08
CA TYR A 39 7.89 -19.49 15.15
C TYR A 39 8.31 -18.82 16.45
N LEU A 40 7.62 -17.74 16.84
CA LEU A 40 7.89 -17.03 18.09
C LEU A 40 7.62 -17.90 19.32
N LEU A 41 6.58 -18.73 19.27
CA LEU A 41 6.26 -19.65 20.35
C LEU A 41 7.36 -20.68 20.56
N GLU A 42 7.89 -21.24 19.47
CA GLU A 42 8.99 -22.23 19.52
C GLU A 42 10.32 -21.59 19.98
N SER A 43 10.64 -20.37 19.53
CA SER A 43 11.94 -19.75 19.81
C SER A 43 12.00 -18.94 21.10
N TYR A 44 10.90 -18.29 21.51
CA TYR A 44 10.84 -17.36 22.64
C TYR A 44 9.84 -17.76 23.74
N GLY A 45 9.08 -18.84 23.54
CA GLY A 45 8.11 -19.33 24.51
C GLY A 45 6.78 -18.57 24.51
N PRO A 46 5.89 -18.87 25.48
CA PRO A 46 4.48 -18.50 25.42
C PRO A 46 4.21 -17.00 25.63
N LEU A 47 4.92 -16.34 26.54
CA LEU A 47 4.65 -14.93 26.87
C LEU A 47 4.95 -13.99 25.69
N PRO A 48 6.13 -14.02 25.05
CA PRO A 48 6.41 -13.16 23.89
C PRO A 48 5.51 -13.45 22.70
N ALA A 49 5.20 -14.74 22.44
CA ALA A 49 4.27 -15.13 21.39
C ALA A 49 2.86 -14.59 21.64
N PHE A 50 2.36 -14.67 22.87
CA PHE A 50 1.05 -14.12 23.26
C PHE A 50 0.99 -12.59 23.05
N LEU A 51 2.01 -11.86 23.50
CA LEU A 51 2.09 -10.41 23.31
C LEU A 51 2.16 -10.02 21.83
N PHE A 52 2.90 -10.79 21.03
CA PHE A 52 2.91 -10.61 19.57
C PHE A 52 1.53 -10.83 18.97
N GLY A 53 0.84 -11.94 19.32
CA GLY A 53 -0.50 -12.22 18.83
C GLY A 53 -1.49 -11.11 19.16
N TRP A 54 -1.44 -10.57 20.38
CA TRP A 54 -2.26 -9.42 20.77
C TRP A 54 -1.92 -8.14 20.01
N THR A 55 -0.64 -7.85 19.82
CA THR A 55 -0.18 -6.67 19.07
C THR A 55 -0.58 -6.77 17.60
N GLU A 56 -0.43 -7.95 17.01
CA GLU A 56 -0.78 -8.25 15.63
C GLU A 56 -2.29 -8.04 15.41
N LEU A 57 -3.12 -8.60 16.30
CA LEU A 57 -4.58 -8.49 16.21
C LEU A 57 -5.07 -7.05 16.46
N ALA A 58 -4.67 -6.44 17.58
CA ALA A 58 -5.26 -5.19 18.05
C ALA A 58 -4.69 -3.95 17.36
N VAL A 59 -3.43 -4.00 16.93
CA VAL A 59 -2.71 -2.82 16.40
C VAL A 59 -2.42 -3.01 14.92
N VAL A 60 -1.63 -4.03 14.56
CA VAL A 60 -1.07 -4.14 13.19
C VAL A 60 -2.17 -4.39 12.16
N ARG A 61 -2.99 -5.42 12.37
CA ARG A 61 -4.05 -5.80 11.42
C ARG A 61 -5.18 -4.78 11.39
N ALA A 62 -5.59 -4.27 12.56
CA ALA A 62 -6.62 -3.24 12.66
C ALA A 62 -6.21 -1.95 11.94
N ALA A 63 -4.98 -1.46 12.16
CA ALA A 63 -4.47 -0.26 11.48
C ALA A 63 -4.37 -0.46 9.97
N ALA A 64 -3.86 -1.60 9.51
CA ALA A 64 -3.74 -1.90 8.09
C ALA A 64 -5.10 -1.95 7.37
N LEU A 65 -6.11 -2.58 7.98
CA LEU A 65 -7.49 -2.61 7.45
C LEU A 65 -8.09 -1.21 7.39
N GLY A 66 -7.96 -0.42 8.48
CA GLY A 66 -8.47 0.95 8.53
C GLY A 66 -7.83 1.86 7.49
N ALA A 67 -6.49 1.82 7.35
CA ALA A 67 -5.77 2.61 6.36
C ALA A 67 -6.17 2.23 4.93
N THR A 68 -6.23 0.92 4.62
CA THR A 68 -6.60 0.44 3.28
C THR A 68 -8.03 0.82 2.91
N ALA A 69 -8.98 0.70 3.84
CA ALA A 69 -10.38 1.07 3.61
C ALA A 69 -10.56 2.58 3.43
N THR A 70 -9.81 3.39 4.19
CA THR A 70 -9.81 4.85 4.04
C THR A 70 -9.30 5.24 2.67
N ILE A 71 -8.15 4.71 2.25
CA ILE A 71 -7.57 4.95 0.93
C ILE A 71 -8.54 4.54 -0.18
N PHE A 72 -9.22 3.40 -0.03
CA PHE A 72 -10.26 2.96 -0.97
C PHE A 72 -11.39 4.00 -1.09
N ALA A 73 -11.92 4.50 0.04
CA ALA A 73 -12.99 5.48 0.05
C ALA A 73 -12.55 6.85 -0.50
N GLU A 74 -11.31 7.27 -0.23
CA GLU A 74 -10.71 8.47 -0.82
C GLU A 74 -10.59 8.34 -2.34
N TYR A 75 -10.14 7.18 -2.84
CA TYR A 75 -10.05 6.94 -4.28
C TYR A 75 -11.43 6.89 -4.95
N LEU A 76 -12.44 6.37 -4.26
CA LEU A 76 -13.82 6.44 -4.74
C LEU A 76 -14.31 7.89 -4.87
N GLY A 77 -13.81 8.78 -4.00
CA GLY A 77 -14.03 10.22 -4.00
C GLY A 77 -13.72 10.93 -5.33
N TYR A 78 -12.81 10.37 -6.15
CA TYR A 78 -12.51 10.92 -7.49
C TYR A 78 -13.64 10.67 -8.51
N PHE A 79 -14.44 9.62 -8.32
CA PHE A 79 -15.56 9.28 -9.21
C PHE A 79 -16.88 9.83 -8.69
N ILE A 80 -17.08 9.75 -7.37
CA ILE A 80 -18.27 10.23 -6.68
C ILE A 80 -17.77 11.22 -5.63
N PRO A 81 -18.09 12.52 -5.71
CA PRO A 81 -17.61 13.49 -4.73
C PRO A 81 -18.09 13.12 -3.31
N LEU A 82 -17.14 12.85 -2.41
CA LEU A 82 -17.40 12.50 -1.01
C LEU A 82 -16.83 13.57 -0.07
N THR A 83 -17.61 13.94 0.94
CA THR A 83 -17.13 14.75 2.07
C THR A 83 -16.25 13.92 3.01
N VAL A 84 -15.48 14.58 3.88
CA VAL A 84 -14.61 13.92 4.87
C VAL A 84 -15.38 12.92 5.76
N HIS A 85 -16.62 13.26 6.15
CA HIS A 85 -17.45 12.36 6.94
C HIS A 85 -17.94 11.16 6.14
N GLN A 86 -18.31 11.37 4.87
CA GLN A 86 -18.75 10.29 3.99
C GLN A 86 -17.61 9.31 3.68
N VAL A 87 -16.37 9.77 3.52
CA VAL A 87 -15.19 8.89 3.38
C VAL A 87 -15.09 7.92 4.56
N ARG A 88 -15.26 8.41 5.80
CA ARG A 88 -15.23 7.57 7.00
C ARG A 88 -16.34 6.52 7.02
N TYR A 89 -17.57 6.91 6.66
CA TYR A 89 -18.70 5.97 6.61
C TYR A 89 -18.54 4.93 5.50
N VAL A 90 -18.05 5.32 4.31
CA VAL A 90 -17.79 4.41 3.20
C VAL A 90 -16.66 3.44 3.56
N ALA A 91 -15.58 3.91 4.20
CA ALA A 91 -14.50 3.05 4.67
C ALA A 91 -15.00 2.02 5.71
N ALA A 92 -15.79 2.46 6.69
CA ALA A 92 -16.40 1.58 7.69
C ALA A 92 -17.32 0.54 7.04
N LEU A 93 -18.17 0.96 6.09
CA LEU A 93 -19.05 0.08 5.33
C LEU A 93 -18.26 -0.94 4.52
N ALA A 94 -17.15 -0.54 3.88
CA ALA A 94 -16.29 -1.43 3.13
C ALA A 94 -15.67 -2.51 4.03
N ILE A 95 -15.21 -2.14 5.24
CA ILE A 95 -14.68 -3.11 6.22
C ILE A 95 -15.77 -4.10 6.63
N VAL A 96 -16.97 -3.63 6.97
CA VAL A 96 -18.09 -4.50 7.37
C VAL A 96 -18.46 -5.44 6.23
N LEU A 97 -18.61 -4.92 5.00
CA LEU A 97 -18.96 -5.72 3.83
C LEU A 97 -17.93 -6.84 3.55
N ILE A 98 -16.65 -6.48 3.50
CA ILE A 98 -15.57 -7.44 3.28
C ILE A 98 -15.51 -8.44 4.43
N GLY A 99 -15.68 -7.98 5.67
CA GLY A 99 -15.72 -8.83 6.87
C GLY A 99 -16.86 -9.84 6.82
N THR A 100 -18.06 -9.41 6.42
CA THR A 100 -19.22 -10.30 6.24
C THR A 100 -18.96 -11.35 5.16
N ILE A 101 -18.33 -10.98 4.03
CA ILE A 101 -17.96 -11.93 2.98
C ILE A 101 -16.97 -12.98 3.51
N ASN A 102 -15.98 -12.54 4.30
CA ASN A 102 -15.02 -13.45 4.95
C ASN A 102 -15.71 -14.39 5.94
N TYR A 103 -16.70 -13.89 6.70
CA TYR A 103 -17.46 -14.70 7.65
C TYR A 103 -18.35 -15.75 6.98
N ILE A 104 -19.02 -15.40 5.87
CA ILE A 104 -19.93 -16.31 5.14
C ILE A 104 -19.17 -17.45 4.46
N GLY A 105 -17.94 -17.22 4.01
CA GLY A 105 -17.15 -18.30 3.42
C GLY A 105 -15.78 -17.90 2.95
N VAL A 106 -14.77 -18.53 3.56
CA VAL A 106 -13.35 -18.32 3.22
C VAL A 106 -13.04 -18.63 1.75
N ARG A 107 -13.74 -19.60 1.13
CA ARG A 107 -13.53 -19.94 -0.29
C ARG A 107 -13.97 -18.81 -1.23
N ARG A 108 -15.05 -18.10 -0.90
CA ARG A 108 -15.52 -16.94 -1.68
C ARG A 108 -14.55 -15.78 -1.50
N ALA A 109 -14.16 -15.49 -0.26
CA ALA A 109 -13.15 -14.46 0.02
C ALA A 109 -11.82 -14.73 -0.71
N ALA A 110 -11.35 -15.99 -0.71
CA ALA A 110 -10.16 -16.40 -1.44
C ALA A 110 -10.30 -16.13 -2.95
N SER A 111 -11.44 -16.47 -3.56
CA SER A 111 -11.68 -16.20 -4.99
C SER A 111 -11.66 -14.70 -5.31
N LEU A 112 -12.28 -13.86 -4.48
CA LEU A 112 -12.25 -12.40 -4.62
C LEU A 112 -10.81 -11.87 -4.55
N MET A 113 -10.02 -12.39 -3.61
CA MET A 113 -8.62 -12.01 -3.44
C MET A 113 -7.77 -12.41 -4.65
N SER A 114 -7.98 -13.61 -5.21
CA SER A 114 -7.30 -14.06 -6.43
C SER A 114 -7.63 -13.17 -7.63
N VAL A 115 -8.91 -12.84 -7.82
CA VAL A 115 -9.35 -11.93 -8.90
C VAL A 115 -8.75 -10.54 -8.72
N ALA A 116 -8.80 -9.98 -7.50
CA ALA A 116 -8.22 -8.67 -7.22
C ALA A 116 -6.70 -8.64 -7.44
N THR A 117 -6.01 -9.72 -7.08
CA THR A 117 -4.57 -9.87 -7.30
C THR A 117 -4.25 -9.90 -8.80
N LEU A 118 -5.00 -10.69 -9.58
CA LEU A 118 -4.83 -10.73 -11.03
C LEU A 118 -5.11 -9.37 -11.67
N ALA A 119 -6.19 -8.69 -11.27
CA ALA A 119 -6.54 -7.36 -11.75
C ALA A 119 -5.42 -6.34 -11.46
N LYS A 120 -4.82 -6.37 -10.26
CA LYS A 120 -3.67 -5.52 -9.91
C LYS A 120 -2.48 -5.77 -10.83
N TYR A 121 -2.14 -7.03 -11.10
CA TYR A 121 -1.03 -7.35 -12.02
C TYR A 121 -1.29 -6.88 -13.45
N ILE A 122 -2.51 -7.07 -13.96
CA ILE A 122 -2.91 -6.58 -15.28
C ILE A 122 -2.78 -5.06 -15.35
N ALA A 123 -3.28 -4.34 -14.33
CA ALA A 123 -3.20 -2.88 -14.28
C ALA A 123 -1.75 -2.38 -14.27
N LEU A 124 -0.86 -3.01 -13.49
CA LEU A 124 0.56 -2.66 -13.44
C LEU A 124 1.28 -2.94 -14.76
N LEU A 125 1.01 -4.09 -15.40
CA LEU A 125 1.55 -4.41 -16.71
C LEU A 125 1.08 -3.40 -17.77
N GLY A 126 -0.21 -3.07 -17.79
CA GLY A 126 -0.77 -2.07 -18.68
C GLY A 126 -0.14 -0.69 -18.48
N LEU A 127 0.03 -0.26 -17.23
CA LEU A 127 0.72 1.00 -16.90
C LEU A 127 2.18 1.00 -17.40
N GLY A 128 2.90 -0.11 -17.24
CA GLY A 128 4.25 -0.26 -17.76
C GLY A 128 4.31 -0.12 -19.28
N LEU A 129 3.47 -0.85 -20.00
CA LEU A 129 3.40 -0.80 -21.47
C LEU A 129 3.01 0.60 -21.98
N LEU A 130 2.05 1.26 -21.34
CA LEU A 130 1.68 2.65 -21.64
C LEU A 130 2.85 3.61 -21.42
N ALA A 131 3.58 3.45 -20.32
CA ALA A 131 4.75 4.30 -20.04
C ALA A 131 5.83 4.14 -21.12
N PHE A 132 6.12 2.90 -21.56
CA PHE A 132 7.10 2.65 -22.62
C PHE A 132 6.68 3.21 -23.98
N THR A 133 5.39 3.09 -24.34
CA THR A 133 4.86 3.61 -25.62
C THR A 133 4.79 5.14 -25.65
N VAL A 134 4.42 5.78 -24.54
CA VAL A 134 4.35 7.25 -24.43
C VAL A 134 5.73 7.88 -24.25
N SER A 135 6.69 7.19 -23.61
CA SER A 135 8.05 7.69 -23.40
C SER A 135 8.93 7.69 -24.67
N GLY A 136 8.44 7.14 -25.79
CA GLY A 136 9.10 7.24 -27.10
C GLY A 136 8.95 8.60 -27.80
N GLY A 137 8.14 9.53 -27.27
CA GLY A 137 8.03 10.91 -27.78
C GLY A 137 9.15 11.81 -27.24
N PRO A 138 9.65 12.81 -28.01
CA PRO A 138 10.73 13.67 -27.55
C PRO A 138 10.31 14.34 -26.24
N LEU A 139 11.05 14.02 -25.18
CA LEU A 139 10.95 14.59 -23.84
C LEU A 139 11.04 16.12 -23.93
N ARG A 140 9.92 16.80 -24.21
CA ARG A 140 9.73 18.21 -23.89
C ARG A 140 9.66 18.28 -22.38
N LEU A 141 10.83 18.26 -21.76
CA LEU A 141 11.06 18.75 -20.41
C LEU A 141 10.53 20.18 -20.38
N ARG A 142 9.23 20.32 -20.09
CA ARG A 142 8.58 21.59 -19.81
C ARG A 142 9.20 22.07 -18.51
N ARG A 143 10.33 22.75 -18.68
CA ARG A 143 11.17 23.42 -17.70
C ARG A 143 10.28 23.86 -16.54
N LEU A 144 10.37 23.15 -15.42
CA LEU A 144 9.75 23.53 -14.15
C LEU A 144 10.10 25.00 -13.94
N ARG A 145 9.10 25.87 -14.11
CA ARG A 145 9.27 27.31 -14.00
C ARG A 145 9.64 27.57 -12.55
N SER A 146 10.90 27.96 -12.33
CA SER A 146 11.41 28.23 -10.99
C SER A 146 10.55 29.32 -10.32
N PRO A 147 10.23 29.19 -9.02
CA PRO A 147 9.46 30.20 -8.27
C PRO A 147 10.13 31.59 -8.25
N ARG A 148 11.40 31.69 -8.66
CA ARG A 148 12.19 32.93 -8.66
C ARG A 148 11.70 33.98 -9.67
N GLN A 149 10.95 33.63 -10.72
CA GLN A 149 10.43 34.60 -11.69
C GLN A 149 9.14 35.31 -11.25
N ALA A 150 8.43 34.79 -10.23
CA ALA A 150 7.26 35.47 -9.68
C ALA A 150 7.66 36.70 -8.84
N ALA A 151 8.83 36.65 -8.19
CA ALA A 151 9.31 37.73 -7.31
C ALA A 151 9.80 38.98 -8.06
N SER A 152 10.25 38.86 -9.32
CA SER A 152 10.73 40.02 -10.09
C SER A 152 9.61 40.83 -10.74
N ARG A 153 8.43 40.24 -10.98
CA ARG A 153 7.27 40.96 -11.56
C ARG A 153 6.56 41.87 -10.55
N CYS A 154 6.51 41.52 -9.26
CA CYS A 154 5.96 42.40 -8.22
C CYS A 154 6.81 43.65 -7.96
N ARG A 155 8.09 43.66 -8.33
CA ARG A 155 8.97 44.83 -8.12
C ARG A 155 8.84 45.89 -9.22
N CYS A 156 8.22 45.56 -10.36
CA CYS A 156 8.06 46.48 -11.49
C CYS A 156 6.74 47.27 -11.46
N SER A 157 5.69 46.77 -10.78
CA SER A 157 4.40 47.48 -10.66
C SER A 157 4.34 48.45 -9.48
N ARG A 158 5.40 48.54 -8.67
CA ARG A 158 5.47 49.44 -7.50
C ARG A 158 6.32 50.70 -7.75
N ARG A 159 6.69 50.95 -9.02
CA ARG A 159 7.49 52.09 -9.48
C ARG A 159 6.80 52.89 -10.59
N ARG A 160 5.48 52.82 -10.69
CA ARG A 160 4.66 53.76 -11.47
C ARG A 160 3.57 54.32 -10.58
#